data_AF-A0A923NTX0-F1
#
_entry.id   AF-A0A923NTX0-F1
#
_cell.length_a   1.000
_cell.length_b   1.000
_cell.length_c   1.000
_cell.angle_alpha   90.00
_cell.angle_beta   90.00
_cell.angle_gamma   90.00
#
_symmetry.space_group_name_H-M   'P 1'
#
loop_
_entity.id
_entity.type
_entity.pdbx_description
1 polymer ?
#
loop_
_entity_poly.entity_id
_entity_poly.type
_entity_poly.pdbx_seq_one_letter_code
_entity_poly.pdbx_strand_id
1 'polypeptide(L)'
;MNAQEKKLIYSLLKTADAFLCGYTRKEFQNEMIFEEDKIKNTICDKIFSPTDDTTLRELSAKIMRCTRCGLARTRNNVVPGEGVPNPDVIVIGEAPGYDEDMQGRPFVGKAGMLLDKMLDAIQLDRKTNCFIANIVKCRPPENRNPFPDEQSVCFSFLEAQISILKPKMILCMGKVAIEKLIEQKISVTASHGQFFDYKGIPVMVTYHPSALLRNQELKRPAWEDLKKFKSKLSEMKANSV
;
A
#
# COMPACT_ATOMS: atom_id res chain seq x y z
N MET A 1 11.68 24.75 5.16
CA MET A 1 12.36 23.99 6.22
C MET A 1 11.43 22.92 6.73
N ASN A 2 11.89 21.67 6.78
CA ASN A 2 11.13 20.55 7.32
C ASN A 2 11.12 20.58 8.87
N ALA A 3 10.29 19.74 9.50
CA ALA A 3 10.14 19.72 10.96
C ALA A 3 11.43 19.36 11.71
N GLN A 4 12.31 18.54 11.12
CA GLN A 4 13.60 18.20 11.72
C GLN A 4 14.57 19.38 11.70
N GLU A 5 14.64 20.12 10.58
CA GLU A 5 15.43 21.35 10.45
C GLU A 5 14.98 22.43 11.44
N LYS A 6 13.66 22.58 11.63
CA LYS A 6 13.09 23.52 12.61
C LYS A 6 13.43 23.13 14.05
N LYS A 7 13.34 21.84 14.41
CA LYS A 7 13.76 21.33 15.73
C LYS A 7 15.25 21.54 15.99
N LEU A 8 16.08 21.32 14.96
CA LEU A 8 17.51 21.52 15.06
C LEU A 8 17.87 22.99 15.30
N ILE A 9 17.24 23.91 14.56
CA ILE A 9 17.46 25.36 14.73
C ILE A 9 16.95 25.84 16.10
N TYR A 10 15.79 25.37 16.55
CA TYR A 10 15.28 25.69 17.89
C TYR A 10 16.22 25.19 18.99
N SER A 11 16.73 23.96 18.86
CA SER A 11 17.71 23.41 19.79
C SER A 11 18.99 24.24 19.81
N LEU A 12 19.47 24.69 18.65
CA LEU A 12 20.67 25.53 18.55
C LEU A 12 20.46 26.87 19.26
N LEU A 13 19.31 27.53 19.02
CA LEU A 13 18.96 28.80 19.66
C LEU A 13 18.79 28.67 21.17
N LYS A 14 18.12 27.60 21.64
CA LYS A 14 17.99 27.29 23.07
C LYS A 14 19.34 27.08 23.74
N THR A 15 20.25 26.34 23.10
CA THR A 15 21.59 26.09 23.62
C THR A 15 22.43 27.37 23.67
N ALA A 16 22.38 28.19 22.61
CA ALA A 16 23.08 29.47 22.57
C ALA A 16 22.55 30.44 23.65
N ASP A 17 21.23 30.52 23.83
CA ASP A 17 20.61 31.36 24.86
C ASP A 17 20.99 30.93 26.28
N ALA A 18 20.94 29.62 26.55
CA ALA A 18 21.34 29.06 27.84
C ALA A 18 22.83 29.27 28.13
N PHE A 19 23.69 29.22 27.11
CA PHE A 19 25.11 29.51 27.23
C PHE A 19 25.36 30.99 27.55
N LEU A 20 24.64 31.90 26.90
CA LEU A 20 24.78 33.35 27.11
C LEU A 20 24.22 33.81 28.47
N CYS A 21 23.14 33.22 28.94
CA CYS A 21 22.47 33.62 30.19
C CYS A 21 22.86 32.79 31.41
N GLY A 22 23.57 31.67 31.21
CA GLY A 22 23.94 30.75 32.29
C GLY A 22 22.78 29.90 32.83
N TYR A 23 21.57 30.05 32.28
CA TYR A 23 20.39 29.26 32.62
C TYR A 23 19.38 29.27 31.46
N THR A 24 18.50 28.28 31.40
CA THR A 24 17.45 28.22 30.38
C THR A 24 16.26 29.12 30.77
N ARG A 25 16.00 30.16 29.98
CA ARG A 25 14.84 31.05 30.18
C ARG A 25 13.52 30.31 30.02
N LYS A 26 12.47 30.80 30.70
CA LYS A 26 11.12 30.20 30.72
C LYS A 26 10.53 29.96 29.33
N GLU A 27 10.84 30.83 28.37
CA GLU A 27 10.41 30.72 26.97
C GLU A 27 10.92 29.45 26.26
N PHE A 28 12.01 28.85 26.75
CA PHE A 28 12.63 27.63 26.22
C PHE A 28 12.42 26.39 27.12
N GLN A 29 11.61 26.49 28.18
CA GLN A 29 11.41 25.40 29.14
C GLN A 29 10.49 24.28 28.62
N ASN A 30 9.56 24.59 27.72
CA ASN A 30 8.69 23.60 27.10
C ASN A 30 9.24 23.11 25.75
N GLU A 31 8.88 21.89 25.35
CA GLU A 31 9.14 21.42 23.99
C GLU A 31 8.36 22.26 22.98
N MET A 32 9.04 22.81 21.97
CA MET A 32 8.37 23.56 20.91
C MET A 32 7.68 22.59 19.95
N ILE A 33 6.34 22.66 19.91
CA ILE A 33 5.50 21.92 18.98
C ILE A 33 5.22 22.85 17.79
N PHE A 34 5.81 22.56 16.63
CA PHE A 34 5.54 23.32 15.40
C PHE A 34 4.14 22.95 14.86
N GLU A 35 3.43 23.87 14.21
CA GLU A 35 2.05 23.62 13.73
C GLU A 35 1.93 22.41 12.79
N GLU A 36 3.01 22.04 12.08
CA GLU A 36 3.11 20.83 11.27
C GLU A 36 3.07 19.53 12.11
N ASP A 37 3.47 19.57 13.38
CA ASP A 37 3.37 18.44 14.33
C ASP A 37 1.93 18.26 14.85
N LYS A 38 1.12 19.34 14.93
CA LYS A 38 -0.33 19.21 15.23
C LYS A 38 -1.10 18.51 14.11
N ILE A 39 -0.70 18.76 12.86
CA ILE A 39 -1.28 18.09 11.69
C ILE A 39 -0.95 16.59 11.74
N LYS A 40 0.28 16.20 12.10
CA LYS A 40 0.65 14.79 12.29
C LYS A 40 -0.12 14.10 13.42
N ASN A 41 -0.29 14.74 14.58
CA ASN A 41 -1.06 14.14 15.68
C ASN A 41 -2.55 13.99 15.35
N THR A 42 -3.15 14.94 14.63
CA THR A 42 -4.55 14.83 14.16
C THR A 42 -4.71 13.77 13.06
N ILE A 43 -3.64 13.48 12.31
CA ILE A 43 -3.61 12.40 11.30
C ILE A 43 -3.38 11.05 11.98
N CYS A 44 -2.55 10.96 13.02
CA CYS A 44 -2.33 9.72 13.79
C CYS A 44 -3.63 9.20 14.42
N ASP A 45 -4.49 10.08 14.96
CA ASP A 45 -5.83 9.68 15.45
C ASP A 45 -6.78 9.20 14.33
N LYS A 46 -6.46 9.50 13.06
CA LYS A 46 -7.20 9.07 11.86
C LYS A 46 -6.57 7.87 11.15
N ILE A 47 -5.40 7.39 11.57
CA ILE A 47 -4.74 6.20 11.01
C ILE A 47 -5.28 4.99 11.76
N PHE A 48 -5.87 4.05 11.01
CA PHE A 48 -6.33 2.81 11.61
C PHE A 48 -5.13 1.95 11.99
N SER A 49 -4.91 1.73 13.28
CA SER A 49 -3.97 0.73 13.80
C SER A 49 -4.76 -0.54 14.16
N PRO A 50 -4.48 -1.69 13.54
CA PRO A 50 -5.11 -2.95 13.94
C PRO A 50 -4.67 -3.30 15.37
N THR A 51 -5.64 -3.69 16.21
CA THR A 51 -5.36 -4.39 17.47
C THR A 51 -5.20 -5.89 17.19
N ASP A 52 -4.57 -6.63 18.09
CA ASP A 52 -4.30 -8.07 17.93
C ASP A 52 -5.57 -8.91 17.65
N ASP A 53 -6.74 -8.42 18.04
CA ASP A 53 -8.04 -9.08 17.85
C ASP A 53 -8.85 -8.59 16.63
N THR A 54 -8.35 -7.62 15.86
CA THR A 54 -9.12 -7.13 14.70
C THR A 54 -9.19 -8.19 13.61
N THR A 55 -10.40 -8.65 13.29
CA THR A 55 -10.61 -9.60 12.19
C THR A 55 -10.64 -8.90 10.82
N LEU A 56 -10.28 -9.64 9.77
CA LEU A 56 -10.39 -9.15 8.38
C LEU A 56 -11.82 -8.69 8.03
N ARG A 57 -12.83 -9.32 8.64
CA ARG A 57 -14.25 -8.97 8.49
C ARG A 57 -14.56 -7.60 9.08
N GLU A 58 -14.09 -7.31 10.28
CA GLU A 58 -14.28 -6.01 10.93
C GLU A 58 -13.53 -4.91 10.19
N LEU A 59 -12.30 -5.20 9.73
CA LEU A 59 -11.54 -4.27 8.89
C LEU A 59 -12.30 -3.96 7.60
N SER A 60 -12.84 -4.97 6.94
CA SER A 60 -13.67 -4.80 5.74
C SER A 60 -14.91 -3.94 6.03
N ALA A 61 -15.60 -4.15 7.14
CA ALA A 61 -16.74 -3.33 7.55
C ALA A 61 -16.34 -1.86 7.79
N LYS A 62 -15.16 -1.59 8.36
CA LYS A 62 -14.62 -0.23 8.53
C LYS A 62 -14.30 0.41 7.17
N ILE A 63 -13.68 -0.35 6.26
CA ILE A 63 -13.37 0.12 4.90
C ILE A 63 -14.64 0.52 4.16
N MET A 64 -15.70 -0.29 4.21
CA MET A 64 -16.99 -0.02 3.54
C MET A 64 -17.65 1.30 3.97
N ARG A 65 -17.39 1.76 5.21
CA ARG A 65 -17.95 3.00 5.77
C ARG A 65 -17.01 4.21 5.67
N CYS A 66 -15.82 4.04 5.10
CA CYS A 66 -14.79 5.06 5.10
C CYS A 66 -15.20 6.30 4.27
N THR A 67 -14.99 7.49 4.83
CA THR A 67 -15.18 8.80 4.18
C THR A 67 -13.95 9.71 4.30
N ARG A 68 -12.77 9.14 4.61
CA ARG A 68 -11.55 9.89 4.96
C ARG A 68 -10.92 10.71 3.81
N CYS A 69 -11.31 10.49 2.55
CA CYS A 69 -10.80 11.24 1.39
C CYS A 69 -11.89 11.52 0.35
N GLY A 70 -11.56 12.39 -0.63
CA GLY A 70 -12.50 12.86 -1.66
C GLY A 70 -13.10 11.74 -2.53
N LEU A 71 -12.39 10.62 -2.70
CA LEU A 71 -12.86 9.45 -3.46
C LEU A 71 -14.16 8.85 -2.93
N ALA A 72 -14.48 9.08 -1.65
CA ALA A 72 -15.73 8.60 -1.06
C ALA A 72 -16.99 9.22 -1.68
N ARG A 73 -16.85 10.40 -2.30
CA ARG A 73 -17.98 11.16 -2.88
C ARG A 73 -18.39 10.66 -4.27
N THR A 74 -17.49 9.99 -4.97
CA THR A 74 -17.67 9.65 -6.40
C THR A 74 -17.77 8.15 -6.68
N ARG A 75 -17.45 7.30 -5.70
CA ARG A 75 -17.58 5.85 -5.81
C ARG A 75 -19.05 5.42 -5.81
N ASN A 76 -19.32 4.27 -6.40
CA ASN A 76 -20.59 3.56 -6.23
C ASN A 76 -20.44 2.50 -5.13
N ASN A 77 -19.39 1.68 -5.21
CA ASN A 77 -19.04 0.72 -4.17
C ASN A 77 -17.61 0.91 -3.69
N VAL A 78 -17.38 0.64 -2.41
CA VAL A 78 -16.03 0.45 -1.90
C VAL A 78 -15.57 -0.95 -2.28
N VAL A 79 -14.27 -1.11 -2.55
CA VAL A 79 -13.64 -2.39 -2.89
C VAL A 79 -12.58 -2.71 -1.83
N PRO A 80 -12.94 -3.38 -0.72
CA PRO A 80 -12.01 -3.65 0.38
C PRO A 80 -10.84 -4.55 -0.03
N GLY A 81 -11.10 -5.52 -0.91
CA GLY A 81 -10.21 -6.62 -1.24
C GLY A 81 -10.95 -7.94 -1.14
N GLU A 82 -10.43 -8.99 -1.75
CA GLU A 82 -11.07 -10.30 -1.81
C GLU A 82 -10.04 -11.42 -1.83
N GLY A 83 -10.30 -12.48 -1.07
CA GLY A 83 -9.56 -13.74 -1.14
C GLY A 83 -9.67 -14.55 0.14
N VAL A 84 -8.76 -15.51 0.32
CA VAL A 84 -8.72 -16.36 1.52
C VAL A 84 -8.15 -15.61 2.73
N PRO A 85 -8.56 -15.96 3.98
CA PRO A 85 -8.09 -15.28 5.19
C PRO A 85 -6.63 -15.60 5.57
N ASN A 86 -6.07 -16.71 5.06
CA ASN A 86 -4.68 -17.12 5.27
C ASN A 86 -3.97 -17.31 3.91
N PRO A 87 -3.75 -16.23 3.15
CA PRO A 87 -3.19 -16.33 1.81
C PRO A 87 -1.68 -16.59 1.87
N ASP A 88 -1.17 -17.38 0.92
CA ASP A 88 0.27 -17.44 0.70
C ASP A 88 0.78 -16.11 0.11
N VAL A 89 -0.04 -15.45 -0.72
CA VAL A 89 0.34 -14.25 -1.47
C VAL A 89 -0.75 -13.17 -1.39
N ILE A 90 -0.32 -11.93 -1.15
CA ILE A 90 -1.17 -10.76 -1.44
C ILE A 90 -0.79 -10.16 -2.78
N VAL A 91 -1.79 -9.94 -3.65
CA VAL A 91 -1.64 -9.18 -4.90
C VAL A 91 -2.15 -7.77 -4.69
N ILE A 92 -1.33 -6.76 -5.03
CA ILE A 92 -1.63 -5.34 -4.78
C ILE A 92 -1.63 -4.58 -6.10
N GLY A 93 -2.80 -4.06 -6.48
CA GLY A 93 -2.95 -3.12 -7.59
C GLY A 93 -3.04 -1.66 -7.14
N GLU A 94 -3.37 -0.79 -8.10
CA GLU A 94 -3.43 0.66 -7.89
C GLU A 94 -4.75 1.11 -7.25
N ALA A 95 -5.86 0.92 -7.96
CA ALA A 95 -7.19 1.41 -7.61
C ALA A 95 -8.29 0.58 -8.31
N PRO A 96 -9.53 0.61 -7.82
CA PRO A 96 -10.68 0.07 -8.54
C PRO A 96 -10.90 0.80 -9.87
N GLY A 97 -11.22 0.05 -10.94
CA GLY A 97 -11.74 0.59 -12.18
C GLY A 97 -13.28 0.65 -12.18
N TYR A 98 -13.87 0.90 -13.35
CA TYR A 98 -15.32 1.01 -13.51
C TYR A 98 -16.06 -0.26 -13.06
N ASP A 99 -15.66 -1.43 -13.56
CA ASP A 99 -16.34 -2.70 -13.26
C ASP A 99 -16.20 -3.06 -11.77
N GLU A 100 -15.03 -2.78 -11.18
CA GLU A 100 -14.78 -2.99 -9.75
C GLU A 100 -15.67 -2.09 -8.88
N ASP A 101 -15.82 -0.81 -9.26
CA ASP A 101 -16.68 0.15 -8.56
C ASP A 101 -18.17 -0.22 -8.66
N MET A 102 -18.61 -0.82 -9.77
CA MET A 102 -19.99 -1.32 -9.91
C MET A 102 -20.25 -2.57 -9.07
N GLN A 103 -19.26 -3.45 -8.93
CA GLN A 103 -19.44 -4.77 -8.30
C GLN A 103 -18.97 -4.83 -6.84
N GLY A 104 -18.18 -3.84 -6.37
CA GLY A 104 -17.56 -3.87 -5.04
C GLY A 104 -16.44 -4.92 -4.90
N ARG A 105 -15.92 -5.45 -6.01
CA ARG A 105 -14.95 -6.56 -6.05
C ARG A 105 -13.69 -6.17 -6.81
N PRO A 106 -12.48 -6.57 -6.34
CA PRO A 106 -11.24 -6.17 -6.99
C PRO A 106 -10.98 -6.99 -8.25
N PHE A 107 -10.42 -6.36 -9.29
CA PHE A 107 -9.97 -7.02 -10.51
C PHE A 107 -11.04 -7.95 -11.11
N VAL A 108 -12.18 -7.38 -11.52
CA VAL A 108 -13.29 -8.09 -12.20
C VAL A 108 -13.47 -7.66 -13.65
N GLY A 109 -12.91 -6.51 -14.05
CA GLY A 109 -12.92 -6.05 -15.44
C GLY A 109 -11.92 -6.81 -16.34
N LYS A 110 -11.67 -6.29 -17.55
CA LYS A 110 -10.73 -6.89 -18.52
C LYS A 110 -9.33 -7.13 -17.97
N ALA A 111 -8.82 -6.18 -17.20
CA ALA A 111 -7.53 -6.30 -16.53
C ALA A 111 -7.55 -7.41 -15.46
N GLY A 112 -8.67 -7.56 -14.75
CA GLY A 112 -8.88 -8.61 -13.77
C GLY A 112 -8.95 -10.00 -14.36
N MET A 113 -9.66 -10.17 -15.48
CA MET A 113 -9.67 -11.44 -16.20
C MET A 113 -8.28 -11.87 -16.68
N LEU A 114 -7.44 -10.91 -17.08
CA LEU A 114 -6.04 -11.22 -17.40
C LEU A 114 -5.23 -11.56 -16.15
N LEU A 115 -5.44 -10.84 -15.04
CA LEU A 115 -4.81 -11.16 -13.76
C LEU A 115 -5.13 -12.58 -13.32
N ASP A 116 -6.38 -13.00 -13.39
CA ASP A 116 -6.78 -14.36 -13.01
C ASP A 116 -6.04 -15.41 -13.83
N LYS A 117 -5.88 -15.20 -15.15
CA LYS A 117 -5.06 -16.09 -16.01
C LYS A 117 -3.58 -16.08 -15.64
N MET A 118 -3.04 -14.92 -15.27
CA MET A 118 -1.65 -14.78 -14.85
C MET A 118 -1.38 -15.55 -13.56
N LEU A 119 -2.29 -15.45 -12.58
CA LEU A 119 -2.20 -16.15 -11.31
C LEU A 119 -2.38 -17.66 -11.48
N ASP A 120 -3.37 -18.09 -12.27
CA ASP A 120 -3.63 -19.50 -12.55
C ASP A 120 -2.41 -20.19 -13.17
N ALA A 121 -1.74 -19.53 -14.12
CA ALA A 121 -0.51 -20.02 -14.74
C ALA A 121 0.64 -20.29 -13.74
N ILE A 122 0.61 -19.66 -12.57
CA ILE A 122 1.54 -19.88 -11.47
C ILE A 122 0.94 -20.59 -10.26
N GLN A 123 -0.22 -21.24 -10.44
CA GLN A 123 -0.95 -22.00 -9.40
C GLN A 123 -1.40 -21.15 -8.22
N LEU A 124 -1.75 -19.90 -8.50
CA LEU A 124 -2.33 -18.96 -7.55
C LEU A 124 -3.79 -18.70 -7.90
N ASP A 125 -4.66 -18.68 -6.89
CA ASP A 125 -6.08 -18.38 -7.02
C ASP A 125 -6.56 -17.67 -5.76
N ARG A 126 -7.30 -16.56 -5.95
CA ARG A 126 -7.96 -15.82 -4.86
C ARG A 126 -8.90 -16.69 -4.02
N LYS A 127 -9.40 -17.81 -4.55
CA LYS A 127 -10.26 -18.76 -3.82
C LYS A 127 -9.49 -19.73 -2.92
N THR A 128 -8.21 -19.96 -3.15
CA THR A 128 -7.46 -21.02 -2.46
C THR A 128 -6.24 -20.52 -1.71
N ASN A 129 -5.47 -19.55 -2.25
CA ASN A 129 -4.18 -19.19 -1.69
C ASN A 129 -3.77 -17.72 -1.90
N CYS A 130 -4.63 -16.88 -2.47
CA CYS A 130 -4.36 -15.45 -2.65
C CYS A 130 -5.38 -14.55 -1.96
N PHE A 131 -4.94 -13.32 -1.68
CA PHE A 131 -5.80 -12.20 -1.37
C PHE A 131 -5.43 -11.02 -2.28
N ILE A 132 -6.43 -10.38 -2.89
CA ILE A 132 -6.24 -9.34 -3.89
C ILE A 132 -6.80 -8.03 -3.36
N ALA A 133 -5.99 -6.98 -3.42
CA ALA A 133 -6.32 -5.65 -2.92
C ALA A 133 -5.70 -4.55 -3.81
N ASN A 134 -6.07 -3.31 -3.52
CA ASN A 134 -5.49 -2.11 -4.15
C ASN A 134 -4.95 -1.14 -3.09
N ILE A 135 -4.05 -0.23 -3.50
CA ILE A 135 -3.56 0.88 -2.67
C ILE A 135 -4.72 1.74 -2.15
N VAL A 136 -5.62 2.17 -3.05
CA VAL A 136 -6.87 2.83 -2.68
C VAL A 136 -8.07 1.89 -2.84
N LYS A 137 -9.09 2.05 -2.00
CA LYS A 137 -10.29 1.18 -1.97
C LYS A 137 -11.49 1.75 -2.72
N CYS A 138 -11.33 2.89 -3.37
CA CYS A 138 -12.40 3.63 -4.06
C CYS A 138 -11.89 4.04 -5.44
N ARG A 139 -12.75 4.00 -6.45
CA ARG A 139 -12.41 4.38 -7.82
C ARG A 139 -12.15 5.90 -7.93
N PRO A 140 -10.98 6.33 -8.43
CA PRO A 140 -10.75 7.71 -8.81
C PRO A 140 -11.63 8.12 -10.01
N PRO A 141 -12.12 9.38 -10.05
CA PRO A 141 -12.87 9.90 -11.20
C PRO A 141 -12.16 9.61 -12.52
N GLU A 142 -12.91 9.17 -13.53
CA GLU A 142 -12.39 8.86 -14.87
C GLU A 142 -11.25 7.83 -14.91
N ASN A 143 -11.08 7.02 -13.86
CA ASN A 143 -9.95 6.08 -13.71
C ASN A 143 -8.58 6.75 -13.77
N ARG A 144 -8.46 8.01 -13.34
CA ARG A 144 -7.14 8.63 -13.12
C ARG A 144 -6.35 7.86 -12.05
N ASN A 145 -5.05 8.10 -11.99
CA ASN A 145 -4.26 7.60 -10.86
C ASN A 145 -4.71 8.29 -9.54
N PRO A 146 -4.70 7.57 -8.42
CA PRO A 146 -4.98 8.17 -7.11
C PRO A 146 -3.89 9.18 -6.75
N PHE A 147 -4.28 10.31 -6.16
CA PHE A 147 -3.34 11.33 -5.72
C PHE A 147 -2.56 10.86 -4.48
N PRO A 148 -1.35 11.41 -4.22
CA PRO A 148 -0.51 10.97 -3.10
C PRO A 148 -1.19 11.06 -1.71
N ASP A 149 -2.05 12.06 -1.51
CA ASP A 149 -2.85 12.24 -0.29
C ASP A 149 -3.94 11.16 -0.18
N GLU A 150 -4.64 10.86 -1.28
CA GLU A 150 -5.63 9.77 -1.34
C GLU A 150 -4.99 8.41 -1.04
N GLN A 151 -3.81 8.15 -1.62
CA GLN A 151 -3.02 6.96 -1.35
C GLN A 151 -2.62 6.88 0.12
N SER A 152 -2.08 7.97 0.68
CA SER A 152 -1.58 7.98 2.06
C SER A 152 -2.67 7.76 3.10
N VAL A 153 -3.85 8.37 2.90
CA VAL A 153 -5.01 8.15 3.76
C VAL A 153 -5.49 6.70 3.70
N CYS A 154 -5.60 6.13 2.48
CA CYS A 154 -6.15 4.80 2.28
C CYS A 154 -5.19 3.67 2.67
N PHE A 155 -3.87 3.90 2.55
CA PHE A 155 -2.83 2.88 2.73
C PHE A 155 -2.85 2.22 4.10
N SER A 156 -3.24 2.94 5.16
CA SER A 156 -3.41 2.37 6.51
C SER A 156 -4.32 1.13 6.54
N PHE A 157 -5.33 1.04 5.66
CA PHE A 157 -6.15 -0.16 5.56
C PHE A 157 -5.40 -1.34 4.93
N LEU A 158 -4.57 -1.08 3.92
CA LEU A 158 -3.78 -2.11 3.27
C LEU A 158 -2.67 -2.62 4.20
N GLU A 159 -2.03 -1.73 4.95
CA GLU A 159 -1.06 -2.11 5.98
C GLU A 159 -1.70 -3.01 7.04
N ALA A 160 -2.90 -2.67 7.50
CA ALA A 160 -3.65 -3.53 8.41
C ALA A 160 -4.03 -4.87 7.77
N GLN A 161 -4.43 -4.89 6.50
CA GLN A 161 -4.69 -6.14 5.76
C GLN A 161 -3.44 -7.02 5.72
N ILE A 162 -2.26 -6.47 5.38
CA ILE A 162 -1.00 -7.22 5.36
C ILE A 162 -0.67 -7.77 6.75
N SER A 163 -0.86 -6.97 7.80
CA SER A 163 -0.57 -7.38 9.19
C SER A 163 -1.49 -8.50 9.69
N ILE A 164 -2.77 -8.50 9.29
CA ILE A 164 -3.75 -9.53 9.67
C ILE A 164 -3.49 -10.82 8.87
N LEU A 165 -3.28 -10.69 7.56
CA LEU A 165 -3.19 -11.82 6.63
C LEU A 165 -1.82 -12.52 6.67
N LYS A 166 -0.76 -11.81 7.09
CA LYS A 166 0.62 -12.31 7.22
C LYS A 166 1.06 -13.17 6.02
N PRO A 167 1.01 -12.64 4.78
CA PRO A 167 1.36 -13.41 3.60
C PRO A 167 2.85 -13.76 3.58
N LYS A 168 3.20 -14.82 2.85
CA LYS A 168 4.60 -15.18 2.61
C LYS A 168 5.26 -14.23 1.61
N MET A 169 4.52 -13.74 0.63
CA MET A 169 5.03 -12.84 -0.42
C MET A 169 3.98 -11.84 -0.90
N ILE A 170 4.44 -10.73 -1.49
CA ILE A 170 3.58 -9.71 -2.08
C ILE A 170 3.91 -9.55 -3.57
N LEU A 171 2.88 -9.52 -4.41
CA LEU A 171 3.00 -9.24 -5.85
C LEU A 171 2.34 -7.90 -6.19
N CYS A 172 3.16 -6.89 -6.48
CA CYS A 172 2.72 -5.56 -6.87
C CYS A 172 2.48 -5.48 -8.38
N MET A 173 1.28 -5.03 -8.75
CA MET A 173 0.87 -4.80 -10.14
C MET A 173 1.08 -3.33 -10.48
N GLY A 174 2.19 -3.01 -11.13
CA GLY A 174 2.50 -1.67 -11.62
C GLY A 174 3.14 -0.72 -10.59
N LYS A 175 3.37 0.50 -11.06
CA LYS A 175 4.22 1.51 -10.41
C LYS A 175 3.65 2.01 -9.08
N VAL A 176 2.39 2.41 -9.07
CA VAL A 176 1.77 3.02 -7.88
C VAL A 176 1.77 2.03 -6.69
N ALA A 177 1.52 0.74 -6.96
CA ALA A 177 1.54 -0.29 -5.94
C ALA A 177 2.93 -0.43 -5.30
N ILE A 178 3.99 -0.57 -6.10
CA ILE A 178 5.33 -0.72 -5.55
C ILE A 178 5.82 0.55 -4.85
N GLU A 179 5.70 1.73 -5.49
CA GLU A 179 6.22 2.98 -4.95
C GLU A 179 5.58 3.33 -3.60
N LYS A 180 4.28 3.07 -3.45
CA LYS A 180 3.61 3.32 -2.18
C LYS A 180 4.02 2.33 -1.09
N LEU A 181 4.29 1.07 -1.45
CA LEU A 181 4.65 0.03 -0.49
C LEU A 181 6.06 0.21 0.08
N ILE A 182 7.04 0.55 -0.76
CA ILE A 182 8.45 0.71 -0.33
C ILE A 182 8.85 2.17 -0.07
N GLU A 183 7.91 3.11 -0.25
CA GLU A 183 8.09 4.56 -0.09
C GLU A 183 9.26 5.16 -0.91
N GLN A 184 9.50 4.61 -2.11
CA GLN A 184 10.57 5.04 -3.00
C GLN A 184 10.07 5.16 -4.43
N LYS A 185 10.64 6.11 -5.19
CA LYS A 185 10.35 6.24 -6.62
C LYS A 185 11.08 5.15 -7.40
N ILE A 186 10.35 4.42 -8.25
CA ILE A 186 10.88 3.30 -9.02
C ILE A 186 10.45 3.38 -10.49
N SER A 187 11.36 2.97 -11.37
CA SER A 187 11.04 2.65 -12.77
C SER A 187 10.64 1.17 -12.88
N VAL A 188 9.37 0.90 -13.18
CA VAL A 188 8.89 -0.49 -13.37
C VAL A 188 9.68 -1.19 -14.48
N THR A 189 10.03 -0.49 -15.55
CA THR A 189 10.84 -1.06 -16.65
C THR A 189 12.23 -1.50 -16.19
N ALA A 190 12.82 -0.85 -15.19
CA ALA A 190 14.13 -1.23 -14.67
C ALA A 190 14.05 -2.26 -13.52
N SER A 191 12.93 -2.30 -12.81
CA SER A 191 12.79 -3.04 -11.55
C SER A 191 11.82 -4.22 -11.59
N HIS A 192 11.11 -4.44 -12.70
CA HIS A 192 10.24 -5.60 -12.82
C HIS A 192 11.04 -6.91 -12.65
N GLY A 193 10.44 -7.87 -11.95
CA GLY A 193 11.10 -9.15 -11.65
C GLY A 193 12.23 -9.08 -10.62
N GLN A 194 12.49 -7.92 -10.02
CA GLN A 194 13.37 -7.78 -8.85
C GLN A 194 12.56 -7.94 -7.55
N PHE A 195 13.23 -8.45 -6.51
CA PHE A 195 12.66 -8.58 -5.18
C PHE A 195 13.09 -7.41 -4.28
N PHE A 196 12.11 -6.86 -3.58
CA PHE A 196 12.24 -5.86 -2.52
C PHE A 196 11.80 -6.48 -1.20
N ASP A 197 12.01 -5.75 -0.11
CA ASP A 197 11.54 -6.12 1.22
C ASP A 197 10.45 -5.16 1.70
N TYR A 198 9.38 -5.71 2.27
CA TYR A 198 8.42 -4.95 3.06
C TYR A 198 8.25 -5.62 4.42
N LYS A 199 8.96 -5.08 5.43
CA LYS A 199 8.90 -5.56 6.82
C LYS A 199 9.20 -7.07 6.93
N GLY A 200 10.21 -7.55 6.20
CA GLY A 200 10.58 -8.97 6.15
C GLY A 200 9.76 -9.81 5.18
N ILE A 201 8.78 -9.23 4.47
CA ILE A 201 7.99 -9.92 3.45
C ILE A 201 8.58 -9.60 2.07
N PRO A 202 9.01 -10.61 1.28
CA PRO A 202 9.48 -10.40 -0.08
C PRO A 202 8.39 -9.82 -0.98
N VAL A 203 8.72 -8.75 -1.69
CA VAL A 203 7.84 -8.05 -2.64
C VAL A 203 8.44 -8.13 -4.03
N MET A 204 7.65 -8.49 -5.03
CA MET A 204 8.03 -8.31 -6.43
C MET A 204 7.08 -7.35 -7.11
N VAL A 205 7.60 -6.50 -8.00
CA VAL A 205 6.78 -5.74 -8.94
C VAL A 205 6.81 -6.39 -10.32
N THR A 206 5.65 -6.42 -10.97
CA THR A 206 5.53 -6.71 -12.41
C THR A 206 4.61 -5.69 -13.08
N TYR A 207 4.42 -5.81 -14.39
CA TYR A 207 3.56 -4.93 -15.17
C TYR A 207 2.08 -5.09 -14.79
N HIS A 208 1.38 -3.96 -14.66
CA HIS A 208 -0.06 -4.00 -14.42
C HIS A 208 -0.80 -4.65 -15.61
N PRO A 209 -1.80 -5.52 -15.38
CA PRO A 209 -2.54 -6.19 -16.46
C PRO A 209 -3.11 -5.24 -17.52
N SER A 210 -3.62 -4.07 -17.11
CA SER A 210 -4.06 -3.01 -18.04
C SER A 210 -2.96 -2.53 -19.01
N ALA A 211 -1.70 -2.51 -18.58
CA ALA A 211 -0.57 -2.17 -19.46
C ALA A 211 -0.30 -3.30 -20.47
N LEU A 212 -0.41 -4.56 -20.04
CA LEU A 212 -0.26 -5.74 -20.91
C LEU A 212 -1.36 -5.86 -21.97
N LEU A 213 -2.56 -5.35 -21.66
CA LEU A 213 -3.65 -5.27 -22.62
C LEU A 213 -3.41 -4.20 -23.69
N ARG A 214 -2.72 -3.10 -23.35
CA ARG A 214 -2.38 -2.02 -24.29
C ARG A 214 -1.12 -2.33 -25.10
N ASN A 215 -0.12 -2.94 -24.49
CA ASN A 215 1.13 -3.32 -25.12
C ASN A 215 1.40 -4.83 -24.92
N GLN A 216 1.26 -5.59 -26.01
CA GLN A 216 1.42 -7.04 -25.98
C GLN A 216 2.88 -7.48 -25.80
N GLU A 217 3.86 -6.65 -26.16
CA GLU A 217 5.29 -6.96 -26.01
C GLU A 217 5.69 -7.15 -24.55
N LEU A 218 4.98 -6.48 -23.63
CA LEU A 218 5.20 -6.58 -22.19
C LEU A 218 4.74 -7.93 -21.59
N LYS A 219 3.95 -8.74 -22.34
CA LYS A 219 3.45 -10.03 -21.83
C LYS A 219 4.56 -11.03 -21.58
N ARG A 220 5.57 -11.09 -22.46
CA ARG A 220 6.70 -12.02 -22.28
C ARG A 220 7.55 -11.65 -21.06
N PRO A 221 8.00 -10.39 -20.87
CA PRO A 221 8.65 -9.96 -19.63
C PRO A 221 7.81 -10.25 -18.37
N ALA A 222 6.51 -9.94 -18.38
CA ALA A 222 5.64 -10.23 -17.23
C ALA A 222 5.56 -11.74 -16.93
N TRP A 223 5.54 -12.59 -17.96
CA TRP A 223 5.57 -14.03 -17.76
C TRP A 223 6.88 -14.53 -17.12
N GLU A 224 8.02 -13.96 -17.52
CA GLU A 224 9.31 -14.27 -16.88
C GLU A 224 9.32 -13.86 -15.39
N ASP A 225 8.73 -12.71 -15.05
CA ASP A 225 8.58 -12.27 -13.66
C ASP A 225 7.74 -13.26 -12.84
N LEU A 226 6.60 -13.70 -13.39
CA LEU A 226 5.70 -14.64 -12.71
C LEU A 226 6.37 -15.99 -12.46
N LYS A 227 7.17 -16.50 -13.41
CA LYS A 227 7.95 -17.73 -13.21
C LYS A 227 8.95 -17.58 -12.06
N LYS A 228 9.68 -16.46 -12.01
CA LYS A 228 10.61 -16.16 -10.91
C LYS A 228 9.87 -16.06 -9.57
N PHE A 229 8.72 -15.39 -9.56
CA PHE A 229 7.86 -15.27 -8.39
C PHE A 229 7.42 -16.64 -7.87
N LYS A 230 6.96 -17.53 -8.77
CA LYS A 230 6.54 -18.90 -8.45
C LYS A 230 7.69 -19.74 -7.86
N SER A 231 8.89 -19.62 -8.45
CA SER A 231 10.08 -20.32 -7.95
C SER A 231 10.38 -19.91 -6.51
N LYS A 232 10.42 -18.59 -6.25
CA LYS A 232 10.70 -18.05 -4.93
C LYS A 232 9.64 -18.45 -3.90
N LEU A 233 8.36 -18.44 -4.29
CA LEU A 233 7.27 -18.86 -3.42
C LEU A 233 7.40 -20.34 -3.04
N SER A 234 7.79 -21.19 -3.98
CA SER A 234 8.02 -22.62 -3.74
C SER A 234 9.17 -22.84 -2.75
N GLU A 235 10.27 -22.11 -2.90
CA GLU A 235 11.41 -22.13 -1.95
C GLU A 235 10.97 -21.71 -0.53
N MET A 236 10.20 -20.63 -0.41
CA MET A 236 9.71 -20.16 0.89
C MET A 236 8.76 -21.16 1.55
N LYS A 237 7.91 -21.82 0.76
CA LYS A 237 7.03 -22.88 1.26
C LYS A 237 7.83 -24.08 1.76
N ALA A 238 8.88 -24.48 1.06
CA ALA A 238 9.74 -25.60 1.48
C ALA A 238 10.50 -25.30 2.78
N ASN A 239 10.95 -24.07 2.98
CA ASN A 239 11.67 -23.66 4.21
C ASN A 239 10.76 -23.41 5.42
N SER A 240 9.44 -23.43 5.23
CA SER A 240 8.44 -23.23 6.30
C SER A 240 7.88 -24.56 6.84
N VAL A 241 8.35 -25.70 6.31
CA VAL A 241 8.04 -27.07 6.75
C VAL A 241 9.19 -27.57 7.61
#